data_AF-A0A9P0PWV4-F1
#
_entry.id   AF-A0A9P0PWV4-F1
#
_cell.length_a   1.000
_cell.length_b   1.000
_cell.length_c   1.000
_cell.angle_alpha   90.00
_cell.angle_beta   90.00
_cell.angle_gamma   90.00
#
_symmetry.space_group_name_H-M   'P 1'
#
loop_
_entity.id
_entity.type
_entity.pdbx_description
1 polymer ?
#
loop_
_entity_poly.entity_id
_entity_poly.type
_entity_poly.pdbx_seq_one_letter_code
_entity_poly.pdbx_strand_id
1 'polypeptide(L)'
;MCNTSDSESDVPMQEIKDVSCFSTPKKKTKKCGLYSEIQKRLGKRVEVAPSSKKGPTYAWCKFCSCDILIARGKGEIKKHITTAKHIKSISTIKSQPSVASVFGKKSKNIDEKAKEGVLRLAGFIAEHNLPIRLMEHISNLVKSICTDSEIAQAIKCIRTKMTNVIRNVTGD
;
A
#
# COMPACT_ATOMS: atom_id res chain seq x y z
N MET A 1 21.25 -29.91 -44.47
CA MET A 1 20.71 -29.60 -45.80
C MET A 1 19.74 -28.43 -45.65
N CYS A 2 19.81 -27.42 -46.53
CA CYS A 2 18.83 -26.32 -46.75
C CYS A 2 18.57 -25.37 -45.54
N ASN A 3 18.90 -24.06 -45.52
CA ASN A 3 18.54 -22.92 -46.43
C ASN A 3 17.04 -22.92 -46.80
N THR A 4 16.22 -21.86 -46.81
CA THR A 4 16.30 -20.37 -46.63
C THR A 4 14.83 -19.85 -46.49
N SER A 5 14.43 -18.59 -46.20
CA SER A 5 15.08 -17.27 -46.03
C SER A 5 14.10 -16.26 -45.36
N ASP A 6 14.64 -15.32 -44.58
CA ASP A 6 14.32 -13.88 -44.43
C ASP A 6 12.88 -13.33 -44.37
N SER A 7 12.60 -12.51 -43.33
CA SER A 7 12.02 -11.16 -43.49
C SER A 7 12.42 -10.26 -42.30
N GLU A 8 12.94 -9.07 -42.58
CA GLU A 8 13.44 -8.12 -41.58
C GLU A 8 12.34 -7.27 -40.94
N SER A 9 12.59 -6.74 -39.74
CA SER A 9 12.35 -5.32 -39.43
C SER A 9 13.02 -4.91 -38.11
N ASP A 10 14.11 -4.15 -38.23
CA ASP A 10 14.86 -3.62 -37.10
C ASP A 10 14.10 -2.57 -36.28
N VAL A 11 14.29 -2.63 -34.96
CA VAL A 11 14.11 -1.46 -34.07
C VAL A 11 15.32 -1.39 -33.14
N PRO A 12 16.36 -0.59 -33.46
CA PRO A 12 17.55 -0.49 -32.63
C PRO A 12 17.29 0.34 -31.36
N MET A 13 18.05 0.00 -30.32
CA MET A 13 17.91 0.54 -28.97
C MET A 13 18.84 1.74 -28.74
N GLN A 14 18.33 2.75 -28.02
CA GLN A 14 19.06 3.85 -27.35
C GLN A 14 19.85 4.87 -28.20
N GLU A 15 19.54 6.15 -27.97
CA GLU A 15 20.57 7.10 -27.56
C GLU A 15 19.98 8.17 -26.61
N ILE A 16 20.70 8.47 -25.53
CA ILE A 16 20.43 9.60 -24.64
C ILE A 16 21.36 10.72 -25.08
N LYS A 17 20.82 11.90 -25.43
CA LYS A 17 21.60 13.14 -25.56
C LYS A 17 20.87 14.30 -24.90
N ASP A 18 21.55 14.93 -23.95
CA ASP A 18 21.06 16.05 -23.16
C ASP A 18 20.78 17.31 -24.00
N VAL A 19 19.65 17.97 -23.76
CA VAL A 19 19.43 19.36 -24.22
C VAL A 19 18.80 20.19 -23.10
N SER A 20 19.69 20.63 -22.21
CA SER A 20 19.83 21.98 -21.65
C SER A 20 18.59 22.86 -21.33
N CYS A 21 18.71 23.54 -20.19
CA CYS A 21 17.97 24.78 -19.93
C CYS A 21 18.31 25.83 -21.01
N PHE A 22 17.29 26.44 -21.63
CA PHE A 22 17.45 27.62 -22.49
C PHE A 22 16.65 28.81 -21.96
N SER A 23 17.31 29.97 -21.92
CA SER A 23 16.86 31.16 -21.19
C SER A 23 16.46 32.33 -22.12
N THR A 24 15.23 32.82 -21.92
CA THR A 24 14.69 34.12 -22.43
C THR A 24 14.45 34.19 -23.96
N PRO A 25 13.50 35.03 -24.45
CA PRO A 25 13.46 36.50 -24.26
C PRO A 25 12.26 37.02 -23.45
N LYS A 26 12.42 38.18 -22.81
CA LYS A 26 11.33 38.91 -22.13
C LYS A 26 10.41 39.59 -23.16
N LYS A 27 9.11 39.30 -23.17
CA LYS A 27 8.07 40.14 -23.82
C LYS A 27 6.87 40.38 -22.90
N LYS A 28 6.35 41.60 -22.98
CA LYS A 28 5.50 42.33 -22.02
C LYS A 28 4.35 41.52 -21.41
N THR A 29 4.25 41.56 -20.08
CA THR A 29 3.17 40.99 -19.26
C THR A 29 1.82 41.65 -19.55
N LYS A 30 0.97 41.00 -20.36
CA LYS A 30 -0.48 41.25 -20.28
C LYS A 30 -1.00 40.61 -18.98
N LYS A 31 -1.44 41.48 -18.06
CA LYS A 31 -1.93 41.19 -16.70
C LYS A 31 -2.85 39.97 -16.70
N CYS A 32 -2.52 38.93 -15.93
CA CYS A 32 -3.24 37.65 -15.91
C CYS A 32 -4.60 37.73 -15.18
N GLY A 33 -5.58 38.45 -15.75
CA GLY A 33 -6.99 38.36 -15.33
C GLY A 33 -7.60 36.96 -15.51
N LEU A 34 -6.89 36.07 -16.22
CA LEU A 34 -7.27 34.68 -16.47
C LEU A 34 -7.33 33.82 -15.18
N TYR A 35 -6.55 34.15 -14.14
CA TYR A 35 -6.45 33.30 -12.94
C TYR A 35 -7.75 33.30 -12.11
N SER A 36 -8.29 34.49 -11.81
CA SER A 36 -9.56 34.67 -11.09
C SER A 36 -10.77 34.12 -11.86
N GLU A 37 -10.75 34.19 -13.19
CA GLU A 37 -11.83 33.68 -14.05
C GLU A 37 -11.84 32.15 -14.11
N ILE A 38 -10.65 31.53 -14.13
CA ILE A 38 -10.48 30.07 -14.11
C ILE A 38 -10.94 29.48 -12.77
N GLN A 39 -10.65 30.12 -11.63
CA GLN A 39 -11.10 29.67 -10.30
C GLN A 39 -12.63 29.52 -10.24
N LYS A 40 -13.39 30.53 -10.67
CA LYS A 40 -14.86 30.50 -10.67
C LYS A 40 -15.46 29.41 -11.56
N ARG A 41 -14.76 29.03 -12.64
CA ARG A 41 -15.24 28.06 -13.66
C ARG A 41 -14.67 26.63 -13.53
N LEU A 42 -13.91 26.32 -12.48
CA LEU A 42 -13.42 24.96 -12.16
C LEU A 42 -14.23 24.28 -11.04
N GLY A 43 -15.09 25.03 -10.35
CA GLY A 43 -15.68 24.68 -9.05
C GLY A 43 -16.76 23.58 -9.02
N LYS A 44 -16.60 22.46 -9.75
CA LYS A 44 -17.42 21.24 -9.50
C LYS A 44 -16.97 19.89 -10.12
N ARG A 45 -15.89 19.78 -10.90
CA ARG A 45 -15.56 18.49 -11.58
C ARG A 45 -14.08 18.21 -11.91
N VAL A 46 -13.12 18.75 -11.14
CA VAL A 46 -11.68 18.58 -11.47
C VAL A 46 -10.85 18.16 -10.26
N GLU A 47 -10.11 17.07 -10.44
CA GLU A 47 -9.21 16.39 -9.49
C GLU A 47 -7.91 17.16 -9.13
N VAL A 48 -7.84 18.43 -9.54
CA VAL A 48 -6.63 19.27 -9.51
C VAL A 48 -6.97 20.57 -8.78
N ALA A 49 -6.17 20.91 -7.76
CA ALA A 49 -6.34 22.12 -6.96
C ALA A 49 -5.83 23.36 -7.71
N PRO A 50 -6.55 24.50 -7.69
CA PRO A 50 -6.25 25.68 -8.50
C PRO A 50 -5.06 26.52 -8.01
N SER A 51 -4.42 26.15 -6.89
CA SER A 51 -3.27 26.86 -6.30
C SER A 51 -2.06 25.96 -6.20
N SER A 52 -1.02 26.24 -6.99
CA SER A 52 0.32 25.67 -6.84
C SER A 52 1.23 26.62 -6.05
N LYS A 53 2.22 26.06 -5.34
CA LYS A 53 3.28 26.82 -4.69
C LYS A 53 4.25 27.51 -5.68
N LYS A 54 4.23 27.13 -6.97
CA LYS A 54 5.13 27.67 -8.02
C LYS A 54 4.60 28.94 -8.72
N GLY A 55 3.36 29.34 -8.45
CA GLY A 55 2.80 30.61 -8.94
C GLY A 55 1.44 30.49 -9.65
N PRO A 56 0.86 31.63 -10.07
CA PRO A 56 -0.52 31.71 -10.58
C PRO A 56 -0.73 31.06 -11.95
N THR A 57 0.34 30.70 -12.65
CA THR A 57 0.27 29.94 -13.91
C THR A 57 0.33 28.42 -13.69
N TYR A 58 0.29 27.93 -12.45
CA TYR A 58 0.39 26.51 -12.12
C TYR A 58 -0.78 26.05 -11.23
N ALA A 59 -1.19 24.79 -11.40
CA ALA A 59 -2.13 24.09 -10.52
C ALA A 59 -1.53 22.80 -9.97
N TRP A 60 -2.05 22.31 -8.84
CA TRP A 60 -1.52 21.16 -8.13
C TRP A 60 -2.41 19.93 -8.28
N CYS A 61 -1.89 18.84 -8.84
CA CYS A 61 -2.60 17.56 -8.86
C CYS A 61 -2.34 16.79 -7.56
N LYS A 62 -3.41 16.51 -6.80
CA LYS A 62 -3.34 15.72 -5.55
C LYS A 62 -2.93 14.26 -5.81
N PHE A 63 -3.40 13.67 -6.92
CA PHE A 63 -3.14 12.27 -7.26
C PHE A 63 -1.72 12.05 -7.79
N CYS A 64 -1.23 12.92 -8.67
CA CYS A 64 0.12 12.85 -9.23
C CYS A 64 1.23 13.49 -8.37
N SER A 65 0.84 14.20 -7.30
CA SER A 65 1.72 15.06 -6.47
C SER A 65 2.66 15.92 -7.30
N CYS A 66 2.11 16.66 -8.26
CA CYS A 66 2.91 17.51 -9.15
C CYS A 66 2.16 18.77 -9.61
N ASP A 67 2.95 19.80 -9.95
CA ASP A 67 2.47 21.03 -10.56
C ASP A 67 2.27 20.87 -12.06
N ILE A 68 1.13 21.38 -12.55
CA ILE A 68 0.75 21.42 -13.97
C ILE A 68 0.81 22.88 -14.40
N LEU A 69 1.55 23.19 -15.47
CA LEU A 69 1.50 24.50 -16.10
C LEU A 69 0.13 24.70 -16.78
N ILE A 70 -0.55 25.79 -16.44
CA ILE A 70 -1.81 26.27 -17.04
C ILE A 70 -1.57 27.64 -17.70
N ALA A 71 -0.52 27.74 -18.53
CA ALA A 71 -0.24 28.96 -19.28
C ALA A 71 -1.24 29.19 -20.42
N ARG A 72 -1.82 28.12 -20.97
CA ARG A 72 -2.78 28.11 -22.09
C ARG A 72 -4.20 27.72 -21.68
N GLY A 73 -4.48 27.61 -20.38
CA GLY A 73 -5.81 27.35 -19.84
C GLY A 73 -6.19 25.86 -19.76
N LYS A 74 -7.51 25.58 -19.80
CA LYS A 74 -8.09 24.27 -19.44
C LYS A 74 -7.60 23.07 -20.29
N GLY A 75 -7.00 23.31 -21.45
CA GLY A 75 -6.46 22.25 -22.31
C GLY A 75 -5.30 21.47 -21.68
N GLU A 76 -4.45 22.13 -20.90
CA GLU A 76 -3.29 21.51 -20.24
C GLU A 76 -3.73 20.57 -19.10
N ILE A 77 -4.78 20.94 -18.36
CA ILE A 77 -5.44 20.06 -17.36
C ILE A 77 -6.02 18.81 -18.03
N LYS A 78 -6.72 18.95 -19.17
CA LYS A 78 -7.28 17.79 -19.91
C LYS A 78 -6.18 16.80 -20.31
N LYS A 79 -5.06 17.30 -20.87
CA LYS A 79 -3.90 16.47 -21.24
C LYS A 79 -3.27 15.76 -20.03
N HIS A 80 -3.20 16.44 -18.87
CA HIS A 80 -2.71 15.83 -17.64
C HIS A 80 -3.58 14.64 -17.19
N ILE A 81 -4.91 14.80 -17.17
CA ILE A 81 -5.83 13.74 -16.71
C ILE A 81 -5.73 12.49 -17.61
N THR A 82 -5.50 12.67 -18.91
CA THR A 82 -5.28 11.55 -19.86
C THR A 82 -3.86 10.98 -19.84
N THR A 83 -2.94 11.54 -19.05
CA THR A 83 -1.54 11.07 -19.00
C THR A 83 -1.43 9.77 -18.20
N ALA A 84 -0.64 8.81 -18.68
CA ALA A 84 -0.45 7.50 -18.05
C ALA A 84 -0.06 7.59 -16.56
N LYS A 85 0.70 8.62 -16.15
CA LYS A 85 1.02 8.89 -14.73
C LYS A 85 -0.25 9.09 -13.89
N HIS A 86 -1.19 9.91 -14.34
CA HIS A 86 -2.45 10.21 -13.62
C HIS A 86 -3.35 8.99 -13.50
N ILE A 87 -3.49 8.25 -14.61
CA ILE A 87 -4.29 7.02 -14.66
C ILE A 87 -3.71 5.97 -13.68
N LYS A 88 -2.39 5.76 -13.68
CA LYS A 88 -1.71 4.85 -12.74
C LYS A 88 -1.84 5.30 -11.28
N SER A 89 -1.65 6.58 -10.98
CA SER A 89 -1.82 7.10 -9.62
C SER A 89 -3.25 6.89 -9.10
N ILE A 90 -4.27 7.09 -9.94
CA ILE A 90 -5.67 6.83 -9.56
C ILE A 90 -5.94 5.34 -9.36
N SER A 91 -5.44 4.45 -10.22
CA SER A 91 -5.70 3.01 -10.07
C SER A 91 -5.06 2.45 -8.80
N THR A 92 -3.82 2.86 -8.47
CA THR A 92 -3.16 2.49 -7.21
C THR A 92 -3.92 2.99 -5.97
N ILE A 93 -4.40 4.25 -5.98
CA ILE A 93 -5.14 4.81 -4.84
C ILE A 93 -6.50 4.12 -4.66
N LYS A 94 -7.15 3.68 -5.75
CA LYS A 94 -8.42 2.94 -5.69
C LYS A 94 -8.28 1.50 -5.22
N SER A 95 -7.15 0.83 -5.49
CA SER A 95 -6.91 -0.55 -5.05
C SER A 95 -6.34 -0.64 -3.63
N GLN A 96 -5.81 0.45 -3.08
CA GLN A 96 -5.25 0.47 -1.73
C GLN A 96 -6.36 0.43 -0.65
N PRO A 97 -6.36 -0.54 0.27
CA PRO A 97 -7.32 -0.55 1.37
C PRO A 97 -7.07 0.62 2.34
N SER A 98 -8.14 1.17 2.90
CA SER A 98 -8.05 2.24 3.89
C SER A 98 -7.32 1.77 5.14
N VAL A 99 -6.41 2.59 5.68
CA VAL A 99 -5.67 2.31 6.92
C VAL A 99 -6.62 1.97 8.07
N ALA A 100 -7.78 2.64 8.15
CA ALA A 100 -8.82 2.35 9.14
C ALA A 100 -9.41 0.94 9.03
N SER A 101 -9.45 0.33 7.83
CA SER A 101 -9.93 -1.05 7.65
C SER A 101 -8.94 -2.12 8.11
N VAL A 102 -7.64 -1.77 8.18
CA VAL A 102 -6.58 -2.67 8.68
C VAL A 102 -6.59 -2.71 10.20
N PHE A 103 -6.70 -1.56 10.86
CA PHE A 103 -6.69 -1.46 12.32
C PHE A 103 -8.09 -1.59 12.98
N GLY A 104 -9.17 -1.44 12.21
CA GLY A 104 -10.55 -1.47 12.73
C GLY A 104 -11.10 -2.86 13.04
N LYS A 105 -10.48 -3.94 12.55
CA LYS A 105 -10.93 -5.31 12.80
C LYS A 105 -10.36 -5.88 14.10
N LYS A 106 -10.87 -5.38 15.24
CA LYS A 106 -10.99 -6.21 16.45
C LYS A 106 -12.09 -7.24 16.22
N SER A 107 -11.87 -8.19 15.31
CA SER A 107 -12.67 -9.42 15.31
C SER A 107 -12.49 -10.08 16.67
N LYS A 108 -13.52 -10.80 17.15
CA LYS A 108 -13.42 -11.62 18.37
C LYS A 108 -12.48 -12.78 18.05
N ASN A 109 -11.18 -12.54 18.11
CA ASN A 109 -10.21 -13.35 17.41
C ASN A 109 -9.98 -14.65 18.21
N ILE A 110 -10.54 -15.74 17.70
CA ILE A 110 -10.42 -17.07 18.28
C ILE A 110 -8.94 -17.45 18.42
N ASP A 111 -8.08 -17.01 17.48
CA ASP A 111 -6.64 -17.22 17.55
C ASP A 111 -5.96 -16.44 18.68
N GLU A 112 -6.45 -15.25 19.06
CA GLU A 112 -5.93 -14.50 20.21
C GLU A 112 -6.23 -15.25 21.51
N LYS A 113 -7.47 -15.72 21.69
CA LYS A 113 -7.85 -16.53 22.87
C LYS A 113 -7.15 -17.89 22.88
N ALA A 114 -6.94 -18.52 21.72
CA ALA A 114 -6.17 -19.76 21.61
C ALA A 114 -4.69 -19.55 21.93
N LYS A 115 -4.09 -18.40 21.56
CA LYS A 115 -2.73 -18.02 21.99
C LYS A 115 -2.66 -17.80 23.50
N GLU A 116 -3.63 -17.11 24.08
CA GLU A 116 -3.74 -16.93 25.53
C GLU A 116 -3.83 -18.28 26.27
N GLY A 117 -4.66 -19.20 25.79
CA GLY A 117 -4.74 -20.57 26.31
C GLY A 117 -3.41 -21.32 26.27
N VAL A 118 -2.65 -21.20 25.17
CA VAL A 118 -1.30 -21.78 25.05
C VAL A 118 -0.31 -21.13 26.03
N LEU A 119 -0.38 -19.82 26.26
CA LEU A 119 0.46 -19.12 27.24
C LEU A 119 0.18 -19.58 28.68
N ARG A 120 -1.10 -19.75 29.04
CA ARG A 120 -1.49 -20.29 30.36
C ARG A 120 -1.01 -21.73 30.57
N LEU A 121 -1.11 -22.57 29.53
CA LEU A 121 -0.56 -23.93 29.54
C LEU A 121 0.98 -23.93 29.64
N ALA A 122 1.66 -22.94 29.04
CA ALA A 122 3.11 -22.78 29.17
C ALA A 122 3.54 -22.42 30.60
N GLY A 123 2.84 -21.46 31.22
CA GLY A 123 3.05 -21.09 32.63
C GLY A 123 2.90 -22.28 33.56
N PHE A 124 1.78 -23.01 33.47
CA PHE A 124 1.52 -24.20 34.29
C PHE A 124 2.62 -25.27 34.21
N ILE A 125 3.20 -25.50 33.01
CA ILE A 125 4.31 -26.44 32.83
C ILE A 125 5.58 -25.93 33.50
N ALA A 126 5.89 -24.64 33.34
CA ALA A 126 7.08 -24.04 33.91
C ALA A 126 7.01 -23.97 35.45
N GLU A 127 5.87 -23.54 35.99
CA GLU A 127 5.59 -23.45 37.44
C GLU A 127 5.73 -24.80 38.15
N HIS A 128 5.29 -25.89 37.51
CA HIS A 128 5.35 -27.25 38.07
C HIS A 128 6.52 -28.11 37.55
N ASN A 129 7.45 -27.53 36.79
CA ASN A 129 8.58 -28.23 36.16
C ASN A 129 8.17 -29.53 35.41
N LEU A 130 7.07 -29.47 34.68
CA LEU A 130 6.50 -30.64 34.00
C LEU A 130 7.24 -30.94 32.68
N PRO A 131 7.36 -32.22 32.27
CA PRO A 131 7.95 -32.55 30.99
C PRO A 131 7.14 -31.98 29.82
N ILE A 132 7.74 -31.10 29.01
CA ILE A 132 7.11 -30.45 27.84
C ILE A 132 6.49 -31.47 26.85
N ARG A 133 7.01 -32.71 26.81
CA ARG A 133 6.47 -33.83 26.03
C ARG A 133 4.99 -34.12 26.32
N LEU A 134 4.50 -33.87 27.54
CA LEU A 134 3.11 -34.09 27.92
C LEU A 134 2.13 -33.28 27.06
N MET A 135 2.55 -32.14 26.50
CA MET A 135 1.68 -31.29 25.68
C MET A 135 1.23 -31.89 24.36
N GLU A 136 1.97 -32.87 23.83
CA GLU A 136 1.57 -33.61 22.64
C GLU A 136 0.30 -34.44 22.91
N HIS A 137 0.13 -34.93 24.15
CA HIS A 137 -1.07 -35.66 24.56
C HIS A 137 -2.15 -34.74 25.15
N ILE A 138 -1.77 -33.76 25.99
CA ILE A 138 -2.72 -32.81 26.61
C ILE A 138 -3.47 -32.00 25.54
N SER A 139 -2.81 -31.58 24.46
CA SER A 139 -3.49 -30.82 23.39
C SER A 139 -4.53 -31.62 22.61
N ASN A 140 -4.43 -32.95 22.59
CA ASN A 140 -5.45 -33.84 22.04
C ASN A 140 -6.56 -34.11 23.06
N LEU A 141 -6.19 -34.30 24.34
CA LEU A 141 -7.13 -34.51 25.45
C LEU A 141 -8.06 -33.30 25.67
N VAL A 142 -7.54 -32.07 25.62
CA VAL A 142 -8.35 -30.84 25.73
C VAL A 142 -9.39 -30.76 24.61
N LYS A 143 -9.09 -31.27 23.42
CA LYS A 143 -10.03 -31.28 22.28
C LYS A 143 -11.08 -32.37 22.37
N SER A 144 -10.77 -33.52 22.98
CA SER A 144 -11.76 -34.58 23.20
C SER A 144 -12.69 -34.27 24.37
N ILE A 145 -12.23 -33.49 25.36
CA ILE A 145 -13.06 -33.03 26.49
C ILE A 145 -13.94 -31.83 26.07
N CYS A 146 -13.36 -30.81 25.42
CA CYS A 146 -14.05 -29.57 25.05
C CYS A 146 -14.40 -29.57 23.55
N THR A 147 -15.37 -30.40 23.16
CA THR A 147 -15.87 -30.50 21.78
C THR A 147 -16.77 -29.33 21.36
N ASP A 148 -17.38 -28.66 22.33
CA ASP A 148 -18.24 -27.48 22.21
C ASP A 148 -17.47 -26.17 21.92
N SER A 149 -16.22 -26.09 22.39
CA SER A 149 -15.44 -24.86 22.36
C SER A 149 -14.55 -24.76 21.11
N GLU A 150 -14.94 -23.89 20.17
CA GLU A 150 -14.11 -23.53 19.00
C GLU A 150 -12.69 -23.08 19.40
N ILE A 151 -12.53 -22.44 20.56
CA ILE A 151 -11.23 -22.00 21.08
C ILE A 151 -10.38 -23.21 21.50
N ALA A 152 -10.97 -24.21 22.16
CA ALA A 152 -10.25 -25.44 22.54
C ALA A 152 -9.79 -26.21 21.29
N GLN A 153 -10.61 -26.27 20.25
CA GLN A 153 -10.24 -26.87 18.96
C GLN A 153 -9.12 -26.07 18.25
N ALA A 154 -9.13 -24.74 18.36
CA ALA A 154 -8.09 -23.87 17.82
C ALA A 154 -6.75 -23.95 18.59
N ILE A 155 -6.73 -24.44 19.84
CA ILE A 155 -5.48 -24.66 20.59
C ILE A 155 -4.64 -25.76 19.90
N LYS A 156 -3.63 -25.32 19.16
CA LYS A 156 -2.58 -26.16 18.58
C LYS A 156 -1.29 -25.93 19.35
N CYS A 157 -0.85 -26.94 20.09
CA CYS A 157 0.32 -26.93 20.95
C CYS A 157 1.07 -28.25 20.82
N ILE A 158 2.33 -28.20 20.41
CA ILE A 158 3.26 -29.32 20.28
C ILE A 158 4.56 -28.91 20.97
N ARG A 159 5.40 -29.86 21.38
CA ARG A 159 6.64 -29.62 22.13
C ARG A 159 7.48 -28.44 21.61
N THR A 160 7.73 -28.35 20.30
CA THR A 160 8.54 -27.28 19.69
C THR A 160 7.94 -25.89 19.93
N LYS A 161 6.63 -25.73 19.74
CA LYS A 161 5.92 -24.48 20.03
C LYS A 161 5.99 -24.15 21.52
N MET A 162 5.84 -25.15 22.39
CA MET A 162 5.86 -24.94 23.84
C MET A 162 7.26 -24.55 24.34
N THR A 163 8.32 -25.21 23.88
CA THR A 163 9.71 -24.83 24.16
C THR A 163 10.00 -23.39 23.70
N ASN A 164 9.57 -23.00 22.49
CA ASN A 164 9.76 -21.63 22.01
C ASN A 164 8.97 -20.59 22.83
N VAL A 165 7.75 -20.93 23.26
CA VAL A 165 6.94 -20.04 24.11
C VAL A 165 7.59 -19.87 25.49
N ILE A 166 7.98 -20.97 26.15
CA ILE A 166 8.65 -20.92 27.46
C ILE A 166 9.96 -20.13 27.35
N ARG A 167 10.80 -20.41 26.34
CA ARG A 167 12.04 -19.64 26.07
C ARG A 167 11.80 -18.15 25.90
N ASN A 168 10.78 -17.77 25.15
CA ASN A 168 10.45 -16.35 24.90
C ASN A 168 9.82 -15.64 26.11
N VAL A 169 9.25 -16.38 27.07
CA VAL A 169 8.60 -15.83 28.27
C VAL A 169 9.57 -15.79 29.47
N THR A 170 10.41 -16.82 29.62
CA THR A 170 11.35 -16.97 30.74
C THR A 170 12.73 -16.38 30.45
N GLY A 171 13.19 -16.40 29.20
CA GLY A 171 14.48 -15.84 28.76
C GLY A 171 15.64 -16.84 28.65
N ASP A 172 15.47 -18.07 29.13
CA ASP A 172 16.49 -19.15 29.15
C ASP A 172 16.66 -19.89 27.82
#